data_AF-A0A1B2DEX9-F1
#
_entry.id   AF-A0A1B2DEX9-F1
#
_cell.length_a   1.000
_cell.length_b   1.000
_cell.length_c   1.000
_cell.angle_alpha   90.00
_cell.angle_beta   90.00
_cell.angle_gamma   90.00
#
_symmetry.space_group_name_H-M   'P 1'
#
loop_
_entity.id
_entity.type
_entity.pdbx_description
1 polymer ?
#
loop_
_entity_poly.entity_id
_entity_poly.type
_entity_poly.pdbx_seq_one_letter_code
_entity_poly.pdbx_strand_id
1 'polypeptide(L)'
;MFDNEREGIIILDEKTVSEFLNKILEYKVEIDELKEKFLFSVEIDEDNAIYDYKPSLLINFDEKFLYSTFPEYTSFEEYIPDEWIGEYKNFYDLIDEGFKYWCNDNKNYFEGDIS
;
A
#
# COMPACT_ATOMS: atom_id res chain seq x y z
N MET A 1 -4.90 12.85 19.68
CA MET A 1 -4.95 13.67 18.45
C MET A 1 -5.96 12.94 17.57
N PHE A 2 -7.07 13.57 17.21
CA PHE A 2 -8.05 12.92 16.33
C PHE A 2 -7.50 12.99 14.92
N ASP A 3 -7.42 11.86 14.23
CA ASP A 3 -6.97 11.76 12.84
C ASP A 3 -7.93 12.57 11.95
N ASN A 4 -7.49 13.76 11.57
CA ASN A 4 -8.24 14.67 10.69
C ASN A 4 -8.43 14.05 9.30
N GLU A 5 -7.55 13.12 8.92
CA GLU A 5 -7.54 12.38 7.66
C GLU A 5 -8.89 11.70 7.37
N ARG A 6 -9.62 11.29 8.42
CA ARG A 6 -10.93 10.63 8.30
C ARG A 6 -12.09 11.41 8.90
N GLU A 7 -11.88 12.65 9.34
CA GLU A 7 -12.95 13.43 9.98
C GLU A 7 -14.17 13.53 9.06
N GLY A 8 -15.33 13.04 9.48
CA GLY A 8 -16.56 13.03 8.65
C GLY A 8 -16.68 11.89 7.63
N ILE A 9 -15.67 11.01 7.51
CA ILE A 9 -15.66 9.85 6.60
C ILE A 9 -15.81 8.56 7.42
N ILE A 10 -17.06 8.13 7.60
CA ILE A 10 -17.38 6.91 8.35
C ILE A 10 -16.98 5.66 7.54
N ILE A 11 -17.37 5.60 6.27
CA ILE A 11 -17.07 4.50 5.34
C ILE A 11 -16.20 5.06 4.22
N LEU A 12 -15.09 4.38 3.92
CA LEU A 12 -14.22 4.70 2.79
C LEU A 12 -14.60 3.80 1.61
N ASP A 13 -15.37 4.33 0.66
CA ASP A 13 -15.88 3.62 -0.50
C ASP A 13 -15.74 4.47 -1.78
N GLU A 14 -16.29 4.01 -2.90
CA GLU A 14 -16.27 4.74 -4.17
C GLU A 14 -16.91 6.15 -4.12
N LYS A 15 -17.76 6.43 -3.12
CA LYS A 15 -18.44 7.73 -2.97
C LYS A 15 -17.63 8.70 -2.14
N THR A 16 -16.86 8.20 -1.16
CA THR A 16 -16.10 9.03 -0.22
C THR A 16 -14.61 9.10 -0.53
N VAL A 17 -14.09 8.23 -1.41
CA VAL A 17 -12.66 8.18 -1.76
C VAL A 17 -12.10 9.52 -2.22
N SER A 18 -12.85 10.29 -3.01
CA SER A 18 -12.39 11.59 -3.50
C SER A 18 -12.12 12.58 -2.35
N GLU A 19 -12.97 12.59 -1.32
CA GLU A 19 -12.79 13.42 -0.14
C GLU A 19 -11.60 12.93 0.70
N PHE A 20 -11.50 11.61 0.90
CA PHE A 20 -10.41 11.00 1.64
C PHE A 20 -9.04 11.29 1.01
N LEU A 21 -8.89 11.06 -0.29
CA LEU A 21 -7.63 11.31 -1.01
C LEU A 21 -7.20 12.78 -0.94
N ASN A 22 -8.15 13.72 -0.94
CA ASN A 22 -7.83 15.13 -0.75
C ASN A 22 -7.30 15.43 0.66
N LYS A 23 -7.80 14.74 1.70
CA LYS A 23 -7.35 14.91 3.08
C LYS A 23 -5.98 14.33 3.34
N ILE A 24 -5.63 13.24 2.66
CA ILE A 24 -4.32 12.59 2.78
C ILE A 24 -3.33 12.99 1.68
N LEU A 25 -3.64 14.05 0.92
CA LEU A 25 -2.84 14.44 -0.24
C LEU A 25 -1.37 14.73 0.10
N GLU A 26 -1.09 15.23 1.31
CA GLU A 26 0.29 15.50 1.77
C GLU A 26 1.14 14.24 1.96
N TYR A 27 0.50 13.07 2.13
CA TYR A 27 1.18 11.78 2.24
C TYR A 27 1.44 11.14 0.88
N LYS A 28 0.89 11.69 -0.21
CA LYS A 28 1.15 11.19 -1.57
C LYS A 28 2.61 11.46 -1.93
N VAL A 29 3.29 10.42 -2.39
CA VAL A 29 4.67 10.49 -2.88
C VAL A 29 4.69 10.06 -4.35
N GLU A 30 5.50 10.72 -5.16
CA GLU A 30 5.73 10.32 -6.55
C GLU A 30 6.65 9.10 -6.62
N ILE A 31 6.45 8.24 -7.62
CA ILE A 31 7.11 6.93 -7.66
C ILE A 31 8.64 7.02 -7.70
N ASP A 32 9.19 8.00 -8.41
CA ASP A 32 10.64 8.20 -8.51
C ASP A 32 11.24 8.63 -7.16
N GLU A 33 10.54 9.48 -6.40
CA GLU A 33 10.95 9.90 -5.06
C GLU A 33 10.89 8.72 -4.08
N LEU A 34 9.84 7.91 -4.16
CA LEU A 34 9.72 6.70 -3.33
C LEU A 34 10.85 5.71 -3.62
N LYS A 35 11.20 5.52 -4.90
CA LYS A 35 12.31 4.67 -5.34
C LYS A 35 13.65 5.19 -4.84
N GLU A 36 13.92 6.49 -4.95
CA GLU A 36 15.16 7.09 -4.46
C GLU A 36 15.32 6.88 -2.95
N LYS A 37 14.26 7.15 -2.16
CA LYS A 37 14.28 6.97 -0.70
C LYS A 37 14.47 5.51 -0.31
N PHE A 38 13.76 4.59 -0.98
CA PHE A 38 13.89 3.16 -0.72
C PHE A 38 15.32 2.67 -0.97
N LEU A 39 15.92 3.01 -2.13
CA LEU A 39 17.28 2.58 -2.47
C LEU A 39 18.31 3.18 -1.52
N PHE A 40 18.14 4.44 -1.11
CA PHE A 40 18.99 5.05 -0.09
C PHE A 40 18.89 4.33 1.26
N SER A 41 17.68 3.97 1.70
CA SER A 41 17.48 3.18 2.92
C SER A 41 18.13 1.79 2.82
N VAL A 42 18.03 1.13 1.66
CA VAL A 42 18.68 -0.16 1.40
C VAL A 42 20.20 -0.08 1.53
N GLU A 43 20.82 1.00 1.04
CA GLU A 43 22.28 1.20 1.16
C GLU A 43 22.74 1.36 2.62
N ILE A 44 21.86 1.84 3.49
CA ILE A 44 22.14 2.03 4.93
C ILE A 44 21.89 0.72 5.70
N ASP A 45 20.72 0.11 5.51
CA ASP A 45 20.25 -1.08 6.21
C ASP A 45 19.17 -1.80 5.38
N GLU A 46 19.58 -2.80 4.61
CA GLU A 46 18.70 -3.52 3.69
C GLU A 46 17.53 -4.22 4.41
N ASP A 47 17.78 -4.88 5.55
CA ASP A 47 16.75 -5.65 6.25
C ASP A 47 15.65 -4.74 6.79
N ASN A 48 16.03 -3.62 7.42
CA ASN A 48 15.06 -2.64 7.91
C ASN A 48 14.35 -1.91 6.75
N ALA A 49 15.07 -1.57 5.67
CA ALA A 49 14.45 -0.94 4.51
C ALA A 49 13.39 -1.83 3.85
N ILE A 50 13.66 -3.14 3.76
CA ILE A 50 12.70 -4.11 3.23
C ILE A 50 11.43 -4.15 4.09
N TYR A 51 11.58 -4.12 5.42
CA TYR A 51 10.44 -4.12 6.34
C TYR A 51 9.64 -2.81 6.26
N ASP A 52 10.31 -1.65 6.35
CA ASP A 52 9.67 -0.33 6.42
C ASP A 52 8.96 0.05 5.13
N TYR A 53 9.48 -0.40 3.98
CA TYR A 53 8.93 -0.07 2.66
C TYR A 53 8.16 -1.24 2.05
N LYS A 54 7.74 -2.25 2.80
CA LYS A 54 6.93 -3.34 2.24
C LYS A 54 5.52 -2.84 1.89
N PRO A 55 5.05 -2.93 0.62
CA PRO A 55 3.69 -2.56 0.28
C PRO A 55 2.69 -3.42 1.05
N SER A 56 1.82 -2.78 1.83
CA SER A 56 0.94 -3.47 2.78
C SER A 56 -0.51 -3.59 2.32
N LEU A 57 -0.98 -2.65 1.49
CA LEU A 57 -2.36 -2.56 1.02
C LEU A 57 -2.41 -2.25 -0.48
N LEU A 58 -3.25 -2.99 -1.20
CA LEU A 58 -3.70 -2.64 -2.55
C LEU A 58 -5.21 -2.46 -2.52
N ILE A 59 -5.69 -1.28 -2.90
CA ILE A 59 -7.12 -0.94 -2.86
C ILE A 59 -7.54 -0.51 -4.26
N ASN A 60 -8.58 -1.14 -4.81
CA ASN A 60 -9.20 -0.75 -6.06
C ASN A 60 -10.66 -0.35 -5.81
N PHE A 61 -10.95 0.93 -5.94
CA PHE A 61 -12.28 1.50 -5.70
C PHE A 61 -13.27 1.22 -6.83
N ASP A 62 -12.79 0.99 -8.06
CA ASP A 62 -13.64 0.69 -9.22
C ASP A 62 -14.07 -0.78 -9.23
N GLU A 63 -13.12 -1.69 -8.99
CA GLU A 63 -13.36 -3.14 -8.93
C GLU A 63 -13.75 -3.63 -7.53
N LYS A 64 -13.80 -2.73 -6.54
CA LYS A 64 -14.26 -2.96 -5.16
C LYS A 64 -13.50 -4.08 -4.45
N PHE A 65 -12.17 -4.00 -4.42
CA PHE A 65 -11.36 -4.93 -3.65
C PHE A 65 -10.29 -4.25 -2.79
N LEU A 66 -9.92 -4.93 -1.71
CA LEU A 66 -8.78 -4.63 -0.87
C LEU A 66 -7.96 -5.91 -0.67
N TYR A 67 -6.68 -5.85 -1.00
CA TYR A 67 -5.73 -6.91 -0.67
C TYR A 67 -4.73 -6.40 0.37
N SER A 68 -4.48 -7.24 1.37
CA SER A 68 -3.54 -6.96 2.44
C SER A 68 -2.41 -7.99 2.44
N THR A 69 -1.19 -7.53 2.73
CA THR A 69 -0.02 -8.39 3.03
C THR A 69 0.41 -8.23 4.49
N PHE A 70 -0.38 -7.52 5.29
CA PHE A 70 -0.04 -7.14 6.66
C PHE A 70 -0.14 -8.34 7.61
N PRO A 71 0.95 -8.78 8.26
CA PRO A 71 0.99 -10.01 9.04
C PRO A 71 0.40 -9.89 10.46
N GLU A 72 -0.13 -8.75 10.87
CA GLU A 72 -0.63 -8.54 12.24
C GLU A 72 -2.10 -8.94 12.44
N TYR A 73 -2.53 -9.01 13.70
CA TYR A 73 -3.83 -9.52 14.16
C TYR A 73 -5.09 -8.82 13.60
N THR A 74 -4.95 -7.65 12.96
CA THR A 74 -6.09 -6.89 12.44
C THR A 74 -6.24 -7.19 10.95
N SER A 75 -7.22 -8.02 10.63
CA SER A 75 -7.59 -8.37 9.26
C SER A 75 -8.19 -7.16 8.53
N PHE A 76 -7.37 -6.31 7.89
CA PHE A 76 -7.84 -5.16 7.11
C PHE A 76 -8.88 -5.58 6.05
N GLU A 77 -8.71 -6.78 5.51
CA GLU A 77 -9.62 -7.44 4.59
C GLU A 77 -11.02 -7.70 5.15
N GLU A 78 -11.21 -7.69 6.47
CA GLU A 78 -12.53 -7.78 7.11
C GLU A 78 -13.18 -6.41 7.33
N TYR A 79 -12.42 -5.31 7.23
CA TYR A 79 -12.88 -3.93 7.42
C TYR A 79 -13.12 -3.20 6.09
N ILE A 80 -13.83 -3.87 5.19
CA ILE A 80 -14.14 -3.38 3.85
C ILE A 80 -15.59 -2.86 3.77
N PRO A 81 -15.90 -1.97 2.81
CA PRO A 81 -17.29 -1.58 2.54
C PRO A 81 -18.16 -2.76 2.10
N ASP A 82 -19.47 -2.61 2.22
CA ASP A 82 -20.41 -3.62 1.74
C ASP A 82 -20.18 -3.94 0.25
N GLU A 83 -20.29 -5.22 -0.10
CA GLU A 83 -20.10 -5.76 -1.46
C GLU A 83 -18.66 -5.72 -2.00
N TRP A 84 -17.68 -5.35 -1.18
CA TRP A 84 -16.26 -5.43 -1.56
C TRP A 84 -15.68 -6.83 -1.33
N ILE A 85 -14.57 -7.12 -2.03
CA ILE A 85 -13.75 -8.30 -1.82
C ILE A 85 -12.54 -7.91 -0.97
N GLY A 86 -12.40 -8.52 0.20
CA GLY A 86 -11.21 -8.40 1.05
C GLY A 86 -10.46 -9.72 1.08
N GLU A 87 -9.15 -9.70 0.77
CA GLU A 87 -8.32 -10.91 0.86
C GLU A 87 -6.93 -10.60 1.42
N TYR A 88 -6.46 -11.45 2.35
CA TYR A 88 -5.06 -11.52 2.72
C TYR A 88 -4.29 -12.31 1.64
N LYS A 89 -3.53 -11.61 0.81
CA LYS A 89 -2.71 -12.23 -0.24
C LYS A 89 -1.60 -11.32 -0.73
N ASN A 90 -0.55 -11.94 -1.27
CA ASN A 90 0.46 -11.22 -2.05
C ASN A 90 -0.17 -10.67 -3.34
N PHE A 91 -0.07 -9.36 -3.56
CA PHE A 91 -0.62 -8.64 -4.71
C PHE A 91 0.45 -8.03 -5.62
N TYR A 92 1.73 -8.28 -5.39
CA TYR A 92 2.82 -7.57 -6.09
C TYR A 92 2.80 -7.82 -7.60
N ASP A 93 2.32 -8.97 -8.04
CA ASP A 93 2.15 -9.32 -9.46
C ASP A 93 1.01 -8.55 -10.15
N LEU A 94 0.12 -7.90 -9.38
CA LEU A 94 -0.96 -7.05 -9.90
C LEU A 94 -0.52 -5.60 -10.14
N ILE A 95 0.64 -5.21 -9.62
CA ILE A 95 1.15 -3.85 -9.73
C ILE A 95 1.89 -3.72 -11.06
N ASP A 96 1.56 -2.71 -11.85
CA ASP A 96 2.29 -2.43 -13.10
C ASP A 96 3.77 -2.15 -12.80
N GLU A 97 4.66 -2.64 -13.68
CA GLU A 97 6.13 -2.52 -13.52
C GLU A 97 6.60 -1.07 -13.26
N GLY A 98 5.90 -0.07 -13.82
CA GLY A 98 6.21 1.35 -13.61
C GLY A 98 6.01 1.84 -12.17
N PHE A 99 5.24 1.12 -11.34
CA PHE A 99 4.98 1.44 -9.94
C PHE A 99 5.77 0.54 -8.95
N LYS A 100 6.55 -0.42 -9.45
CA LYS A 100 7.40 -1.28 -8.60
C LYS A 100 8.70 -0.57 -8.25
N TYR A 101 8.66 0.37 -7.29
CA TYR A 101 9.85 1.10 -6.84
C TYR A 101 10.97 0.20 -6.30
N TRP A 102 10.61 -1.00 -5.83
CA TRP A 102 11.52 -2.02 -5.32
C TRP A 102 12.14 -2.88 -6.43
N CYS A 103 11.97 -2.52 -7.70
CA CYS A 103 12.68 -3.13 -8.82
C CYS A 103 13.77 -2.16 -9.32
N ASN A 104 15.02 -2.62 -9.34
CA ASN A 104 16.15 -1.85 -9.84
C ASN A 104 17.09 -2.71 -10.68
N ASP A 105 17.15 -2.44 -12.00
CA ASP A 105 17.94 -3.04 -13.10
C ASP A 105 18.21 -4.56 -13.07
N ASN A 106 18.74 -5.11 -11.96
CA ASN A 106 19.07 -6.51 -11.77
C ASN A 106 18.57 -7.12 -10.44
N LYS A 107 17.83 -6.38 -9.61
CA LYS A 107 17.33 -6.84 -8.31
C LYS A 107 15.87 -6.46 -8.10
N ASN A 108 15.07 -7.45 -7.69
CA ASN A 108 13.76 -7.25 -7.10
C ASN A 108 13.91 -7.53 -5.59
N TYR A 109 13.63 -6.53 -4.76
CA TYR A 109 13.84 -6.63 -3.31
C TYR A 109 12.73 -7.38 -2.57
N PHE A 110 11.59 -7.65 -3.24
CA PHE A 110 10.44 -8.33 -2.65
C PHE A 110 10.06 -9.65 -3.38
N GLU A 111 10.86 -10.10 -4.35
CA GLU A 111 10.76 -11.44 -4.92
C GLU A 111 11.35 -12.47 -3.94
N GLY A 112 10.50 -13.32 -3.37
CA GLY A 112 10.92 -14.35 -2.41
C GLY A 112 9.97 -14.60 -1.24
N ASP A 113 9.00 -13.70 -1.00
CA ASP A 113 7.98 -13.88 0.04
C ASP A 113 6.83 -14.79 -0.43
N ILE A 114 7.18 -16.04 -0.79
CA ILE A 114 6.28 -17.19 -0.76
C ILE A 114 7.11 -18.40 -0.29
N SER A 115 6.99 -18.73 0.99
CA SER A 115 7.16 -20.11 1.48
C SER A 115 6.24 -20.35 2.66
#